data_AF-A0A077ZMA4-F1
#
_entry.id   AF-A0A077ZMA4-F1
#
_cell.length_a   1.000
_cell.length_b   1.000
_cell.length_c   1.000
_cell.angle_alpha   90.00
_cell.angle_beta   90.00
_cell.angle_gamma   90.00
#
_symmetry.space_group_name_H-M   'P 1'
#
loop_
_entity.id
_entity.type
_entity.pdbx_description
1 polymer ?
#
loop_
_entity_poly.entity_id
_entity_poly.type
_entity_poly.pdbx_seq_one_letter_code
_entity_poly.pdbx_strand_id
1 'polypeptide(L)'
;MTEASREDSAIAASYEELFKHRYTDEDADYATAGFTPPPVVYPWGSESRRRYRSPRGNALIALNSFYLVVGCILITLGTYVNAASIVPSLSIGGGIITVGVFLLLVAILGLYGAVKQHQVSLFFYMLLLFLIFIIQFFIAVACLAVNEEQVRNAVRMGWMNSSNDTLCYAQKKFECCRFDLEGPVVSCDSWNCTNLPPCWPAMRKAVESSMQSSGGVGLLFSFTEICGIWFALRYRNMANPTRNPHNYF
;
A
#
# COMPACT_ATOMS: atom_id res chain seq x y z
N MET A 1 25.47 8.30 -1.55
CA MET A 1 26.10 8.29 -0.21
C MET A 1 26.21 9.76 0.20
N THR A 2 25.44 10.20 1.19
CA THR A 2 25.38 11.61 1.63
C THR A 2 26.59 11.98 2.49
N GLU A 3 26.94 13.26 2.57
CA GLU A 3 28.03 13.80 3.42
C GLU A 3 28.02 13.17 4.83
N ALA A 4 26.86 13.21 5.50
CA ALA A 4 26.65 12.64 6.83
C ALA A 4 26.96 11.13 6.91
N SER A 5 26.68 10.37 5.84
CA SER A 5 26.99 8.93 5.83
C SER A 5 28.48 8.64 5.69
N ARG A 6 29.27 9.57 5.13
CA ARG A 6 30.75 9.46 5.14
C ARG A 6 31.29 9.79 6.52
N GLU A 7 30.83 10.85 7.16
CA GLU A 7 31.26 11.22 8.51
C GLU A 7 30.95 10.10 9.51
N ASP A 8 29.72 9.57 9.52
CA ASP A 8 29.35 8.44 10.37
C ASP A 8 30.27 7.22 10.14
N SER A 9 30.63 6.95 8.89
CA SER A 9 31.53 5.84 8.55
C SER A 9 32.98 6.08 8.97
N ALA A 10 33.46 7.32 8.89
CA ALA A 10 34.81 7.71 9.30
C ALA A 10 34.94 7.70 10.83
N ILE A 11 33.91 8.19 11.54
CA ILE A 11 33.81 8.09 12.99
C ILE A 11 33.78 6.62 13.40
N ALA A 12 32.92 5.80 12.81
CA ALA A 12 32.86 4.38 13.12
C ALA A 12 34.22 3.67 12.90
N ALA A 13 34.91 3.95 11.80
CA ALA A 13 36.25 3.41 11.54
C ALA A 13 37.31 3.90 12.55
N SER A 14 37.23 5.16 12.96
CA SER A 14 38.10 5.75 13.99
C SER A 14 37.88 5.09 15.35
N TYR A 15 36.63 4.86 15.75
CA TYR A 15 36.30 4.09 16.96
C TYR A 15 36.75 2.63 16.84
N GLU A 16 36.58 1.99 15.68
CA GLU A 16 37.03 0.60 15.49
C GLU A 16 38.57 0.47 15.63
N GLU A 17 39.33 1.44 15.12
CA GLU A 17 40.79 1.54 15.36
C GLU A 17 41.12 1.84 16.83
N LEU A 18 40.43 2.80 17.47
CA LEU A 18 40.66 3.15 18.89
C LEU A 18 40.39 1.99 19.86
N PHE A 19 39.48 1.08 19.52
CA PHE A 19 39.10 -0.05 20.36
C PHE A 19 39.71 -1.38 19.90
N LYS A 20 40.43 -1.40 18.77
CA LYS A 20 41.15 -2.59 18.29
C LYS A 20 42.16 -3.13 19.31
N HIS A 21 42.71 -2.25 20.15
CA HIS A 21 43.66 -2.58 21.21
C HIS A 21 43.02 -2.77 22.60
N ARG A 22 41.70 -2.92 22.73
CA ARG A 22 41.06 -3.03 24.05
C ARG A 22 40.82 -4.49 24.44
N TYR A 23 41.58 -4.97 25.42
CA TYR A 23 41.40 -6.21 26.17
C TYR A 23 41.24 -7.45 25.28
N THR A 24 42.32 -7.76 24.58
CA THR A 24 42.51 -9.08 23.98
C THR A 24 42.91 -10.07 25.08
N ASP A 25 42.83 -11.36 24.77
CA ASP A 25 43.37 -12.45 25.59
C ASP A 25 44.89 -12.36 25.86
N GLU A 26 45.57 -11.42 25.19
CA GLU A 26 46.99 -11.10 25.41
C GLU A 26 47.21 -10.13 26.59
N ASP A 27 46.19 -9.40 27.06
CA ASP A 27 46.32 -8.50 28.23
C ASP A 27 46.38 -9.31 29.54
N ALA A 28 47.48 -9.17 30.29
CA ALA A 28 47.75 -9.92 31.53
C ALA A 28 46.65 -9.74 32.61
N ASP A 29 46.01 -8.56 32.63
CA ASP A 29 44.91 -8.27 33.55
C ASP A 29 43.63 -9.03 33.16
N TYR A 30 43.43 -9.37 31.88
CA TYR A 30 42.30 -10.21 31.44
C TYR A 30 42.52 -11.68 31.79
N ALA A 31 43.74 -12.18 31.58
CA ALA A 31 44.12 -13.54 31.92
C ALA A 31 43.97 -13.84 33.43
N THR A 32 44.20 -12.84 34.28
CA THR A 32 44.02 -12.96 35.74
C THR A 32 42.55 -12.91 36.18
N ALA A 33 41.65 -12.31 35.40
CA ALA A 33 40.22 -12.27 35.71
C ALA A 33 39.48 -13.61 35.46
N GLY A 34 40.09 -14.56 34.75
CA GLY A 34 39.58 -15.92 34.60
C GLY A 34 38.33 -16.09 33.72
N PHE A 35 37.91 -15.07 32.96
CA PHE A 35 36.79 -15.17 32.03
C PHE A 35 37.23 -15.89 30.75
N THR A 36 36.84 -17.16 30.59
CA THR A 36 37.04 -17.91 29.35
C THR A 36 35.71 -18.39 28.74
N PRO A 37 35.48 -18.20 27.44
CA PRO A 37 36.29 -17.45 26.46
C PRO A 37 35.91 -15.94 26.42
N PRO A 38 36.74 -15.08 25.80
CA PRO A 38 36.46 -13.66 25.68
C PRO A 38 35.13 -13.35 24.98
N PRO A 39 34.45 -12.23 25.34
CA PRO A 39 33.26 -11.81 24.64
C PRO A 39 33.63 -11.53 23.18
N VAL A 40 32.91 -12.18 22.26
CA VAL A 40 33.06 -11.97 20.82
C VAL A 40 32.77 -10.51 20.49
N VAL A 41 33.80 -9.75 20.14
CA VAL A 41 33.65 -8.37 19.66
C VAL A 41 33.25 -8.43 18.19
N TYR A 42 31.97 -8.23 17.91
CA TYR A 42 31.52 -8.08 16.53
C TYR A 42 31.93 -6.70 15.99
N PRO A 43 32.48 -6.59 14.77
CA PRO A 43 32.73 -5.31 14.14
C PRO A 43 31.39 -4.57 14.03
N TRP A 44 31.25 -3.45 14.75
CA TRP A 44 29.99 -2.73 14.93
C TRP A 44 29.43 -2.21 13.60
N GLY A 45 30.31 -1.79 12.69
CA GLY A 45 29.98 -1.42 11.32
C GLY A 45 29.52 -2.59 10.43
N SER A 46 29.80 -3.83 10.82
CA SER A 46 29.28 -5.03 10.15
C SER A 46 27.86 -5.38 10.63
N GLU A 47 27.55 -5.11 11.89
CA GLU A 47 26.24 -5.40 12.51
C GLU A 47 25.18 -4.40 12.04
N SER A 48 25.52 -3.11 11.97
CA SER A 48 24.65 -2.07 11.40
C SER A 48 24.31 -2.35 9.93
N ARG A 49 25.32 -2.73 9.12
CA ARG A 49 25.13 -3.15 7.72
C ARG A 49 24.31 -4.44 7.59
N ARG A 50 24.56 -5.47 8.41
CA ARG A 50 23.76 -6.71 8.43
C ARG A 50 22.30 -6.44 8.77
N ARG A 51 22.02 -5.47 9.64
CA ARG A 51 20.66 -5.08 10.04
C ARG A 51 19.94 -4.24 8.98
N TYR A 52 20.64 -3.31 8.32
CA TYR A 52 20.11 -2.60 7.14
C TYR A 52 19.75 -3.59 6.02
N ARG A 53 20.55 -4.66 5.87
CA ARG A 53 20.31 -5.75 4.92
C ARG A 53 19.39 -6.85 5.46
N SER A 54 18.73 -6.64 6.62
CA SER A 54 17.86 -7.65 7.20
C SER A 54 16.75 -8.01 6.20
N PRO A 55 16.40 -9.29 6.05
CA PRO A 55 15.36 -9.71 5.10
C PRO A 55 14.04 -8.95 5.32
N ARG A 56 13.72 -8.64 6.58
CA ARG A 56 12.54 -7.87 6.98
C ARG A 56 12.61 -6.40 6.54
N GLY A 57 13.76 -5.75 6.73
CA GLY A 57 13.97 -4.38 6.24
C GLY A 57 13.86 -4.30 4.71
N ASN A 58 14.49 -5.25 4.01
CA ASN A 58 14.38 -5.35 2.55
C ASN A 58 12.94 -5.59 2.09
N ALA A 59 12.17 -6.43 2.78
CA ALA A 59 10.75 -6.65 2.49
C ALA A 59 9.92 -5.37 2.68
N LEU A 60 10.17 -4.60 3.74
CA LEU A 60 9.51 -3.30 3.95
C LEU A 60 9.87 -2.30 2.85
N ILE A 61 11.13 -2.21 2.46
CA ILE A 61 11.58 -1.33 1.38
C ILE A 61 10.96 -1.76 0.05
N ALA A 62 10.88 -3.06 -0.24
CA ALA A 62 10.25 -3.59 -1.44
C ALA A 62 8.75 -3.30 -1.48
N LEU A 63 8.04 -3.54 -0.37
CA LEU A 63 6.60 -3.28 -0.24
C LEU A 63 6.26 -1.79 -0.41
N ASN A 64 7.03 -0.89 0.20
CA ASN A 64 6.80 0.55 0.02
C ASN A 64 7.25 1.05 -1.36
N SER A 65 8.29 0.45 -1.96
CA SER A 65 8.65 0.72 -3.37
C SER A 65 7.52 0.33 -4.31
N PHE A 66 6.87 -0.82 -4.07
CA PHE A 66 5.69 -1.25 -4.81
C PHE A 66 4.52 -0.27 -4.64
N TYR A 67 4.20 0.13 -3.41
CA TYR A 67 3.15 1.13 -3.16
C TYR A 67 3.45 2.50 -3.80
N LEU A 68 4.73 2.90 -3.85
CA LEU A 68 5.13 4.12 -4.53
C LEU A 68 4.85 4.04 -6.05
N VAL A 69 5.20 2.92 -6.69
CA VAL A 69 4.93 2.70 -8.12
C VAL A 69 3.41 2.67 -8.38
N VAL A 70 2.65 1.93 -7.58
CA VAL A 70 1.18 1.88 -7.70
C VAL A 70 0.57 3.26 -7.50
N GLY A 71 1.02 4.03 -6.50
CA GLY A 71 0.55 5.40 -6.26
C GLY A 71 0.76 6.33 -7.45
N CYS A 72 1.95 6.30 -8.06
CA CYS A 72 2.23 7.04 -9.29
C CYS A 72 1.32 6.62 -10.45
N ILE A 73 1.13 5.31 -10.66
CA ILE A 73 0.24 4.77 -11.70
C ILE A 73 -1.19 5.25 -11.50
N LEU A 74 -1.72 5.19 -10.27
CA LEU A 74 -3.09 5.64 -9.98
C LEU A 74 -3.27 7.13 -10.24
N ILE A 75 -2.31 7.98 -9.86
CA ILE A 75 -2.38 9.41 -10.16
C ILE A 75 -2.39 9.63 -11.68
N THR A 76 -1.47 9.00 -12.42
CA THR A 76 -1.43 9.14 -13.89
C THR A 76 -2.73 8.64 -14.54
N LEU A 77 -3.22 7.46 -14.17
CA LEU A 77 -4.48 6.92 -14.71
C LEU A 77 -5.69 7.78 -14.34
N GLY A 78 -5.77 8.27 -13.11
CA GLY A 78 -6.86 9.12 -12.65
C GLY A 78 -6.89 10.46 -13.40
N THR A 79 -5.72 11.07 -13.62
CA THR A 79 -5.63 12.30 -14.45
C THR A 79 -6.03 12.04 -15.89
N TYR A 80 -5.63 10.91 -16.48
CA TYR A 80 -6.05 10.51 -17.83
C TYR A 80 -7.57 10.31 -17.95
N VAL A 81 -8.18 9.56 -17.02
CA VAL A 81 -9.64 9.33 -16.99
C VAL A 81 -10.41 10.64 -16.89
N ASN A 82 -9.96 11.57 -16.04
CA ASN A 82 -10.57 12.88 -15.91
C ASN A 82 -10.45 13.71 -17.19
N ALA A 83 -9.30 13.68 -17.87
CA ALA A 83 -9.09 14.42 -19.11
C ALA A 83 -9.86 13.85 -20.31
N ALA A 84 -10.05 12.52 -20.36
CA ALA A 84 -10.75 11.85 -21.46
C ALA A 84 -12.29 11.88 -21.32
N SER A 85 -12.81 12.22 -20.15
CA SER A 85 -14.26 12.27 -19.92
C SER A 85 -14.88 13.52 -20.55
N ILE A 86 -15.90 13.34 -21.39
CA ILE A 86 -16.64 14.43 -22.08
C ILE A 86 -17.19 15.44 -21.07
N VAL A 87 -17.64 14.95 -19.92
CA VAL A 87 -17.89 15.75 -18.72
C VAL A 87 -16.96 15.21 -17.66
N PRO A 88 -15.97 15.98 -17.17
CA PRO A 88 -15.13 15.53 -16.07
C PRO A 88 -16.03 15.25 -14.85
N SER A 89 -16.34 13.98 -14.63
CA SER A 89 -17.04 13.54 -13.43
C SER A 89 -16.01 13.49 -12.32
N LEU A 90 -15.99 14.54 -11.50
CA LEU A 90 -15.07 14.67 -10.35
C LEU A 90 -15.07 13.44 -9.44
N SER A 91 -16.13 12.63 -9.48
CA SER A 91 -16.30 11.47 -8.61
C SER A 91 -15.31 10.34 -8.92
N ILE A 92 -15.25 9.83 -10.16
CA ILE A 92 -14.49 8.59 -10.44
C ILE A 92 -12.99 8.86 -10.49
N GLY A 93 -12.55 9.75 -11.39
CA GLY A 93 -11.12 10.03 -11.51
C GLY A 93 -10.56 10.78 -10.29
N GLY A 94 -11.36 11.61 -9.62
CA GLY A 94 -10.98 12.22 -8.34
C GLY A 94 -10.71 11.16 -7.26
N GLY A 95 -11.58 10.16 -7.12
CA GLY A 95 -11.37 9.05 -6.19
C GLY A 95 -10.07 8.29 -6.46
N ILE A 96 -9.78 7.95 -7.72
CA ILE A 96 -8.54 7.27 -8.12
C ILE A 96 -7.30 8.10 -7.75
N ILE A 97 -7.33 9.42 -8.01
CA ILE A 97 -6.24 10.33 -7.67
C ILE A 97 -6.03 10.40 -6.16
N THR A 98 -7.10 10.52 -5.37
CA THR A 98 -7.01 10.58 -3.90
C THR A 98 -6.38 9.32 -3.31
N VAL A 99 -6.78 8.13 -3.80
CA VAL A 99 -6.16 6.86 -3.39
C VAL A 99 -4.66 6.86 -3.75
N GLY A 100 -4.31 7.30 -4.96
CA GLY A 100 -2.91 7.38 -5.39
C GLY A 100 -2.05 8.31 -4.52
N VAL A 101 -2.54 9.51 -4.21
CA VAL A 101 -1.84 10.47 -3.33
C VAL A 101 -1.67 9.90 -1.92
N PHE A 102 -2.71 9.29 -1.36
CA PHE A 102 -2.63 8.70 -0.02
C PHE A 102 -1.63 7.53 0.04
N LEU A 103 -1.62 6.67 -0.99
CA LEU A 103 -0.61 5.61 -1.12
C LEU A 103 0.81 6.16 -1.22
N LEU A 104 1.03 7.26 -1.94
CA LEU A 104 2.35 7.91 -1.99
C LEU A 104 2.79 8.40 -0.61
N LEU A 105 1.91 9.02 0.17
CA LEU A 105 2.23 9.49 1.52
C LEU A 105 2.60 8.33 2.45
N VAL A 106 1.83 7.24 2.43
CA VAL A 106 2.12 6.02 3.20
C VAL A 106 3.44 5.39 2.78
N ALA A 107 3.69 5.30 1.47
CA ALA A 107 4.93 4.74 0.93
C ALA A 107 6.16 5.57 1.32
N ILE A 108 6.09 6.90 1.23
CA ILE A 108 7.18 7.79 1.64
C ILE A 108 7.44 7.66 3.14
N LEU A 109 6.40 7.63 3.96
CA LEU A 109 6.53 7.47 5.41
C LEU A 109 7.13 6.11 5.77
N GLY A 110 6.69 5.04 5.11
CA GLY A 110 7.23 3.69 5.26
C GLY A 110 8.70 3.58 4.83
N LEU A 111 9.06 4.15 3.67
CA LEU A 111 10.46 4.21 3.20
C LEU A 111 11.33 5.02 4.16
N TYR A 112 10.87 6.19 4.59
CA TYR A 112 11.59 7.03 5.54
C TYR A 112 11.83 6.28 6.87
N GLY A 113 10.78 5.68 7.43
CA GLY A 113 10.87 4.87 8.65
C GLY A 113 11.81 3.66 8.50
N ALA A 114 11.79 2.99 7.35
CA ALA A 114 12.66 1.84 7.07
C ALA A 114 14.14 2.24 6.91
N VAL A 115 14.42 3.25 6.08
CA VAL A 115 15.79 3.70 5.75
C VAL A 115 16.46 4.37 6.94
N LYS A 116 15.74 5.24 7.66
CA LYS A 116 16.30 5.98 8.81
C LYS A 116 16.18 5.24 10.13
N GLN A 117 15.54 4.07 10.16
CA GLN A 117 15.18 3.35 11.39
C GLN A 117 14.51 4.25 12.45
N HIS A 118 13.77 5.26 11.98
CA HIS A 118 13.13 6.23 12.84
C HIS A 118 11.92 5.57 13.52
N GLN A 119 12.09 5.12 14.77
CA GLN A 119 11.13 4.28 15.49
C GLN A 119 9.72 4.90 15.55
N VAL A 120 9.64 6.22 15.74
CA VAL A 120 8.35 6.93 15.82
C VAL A 120 7.67 6.97 14.45
N SER A 121 8.41 7.13 13.36
CA SER A 121 7.83 7.10 12.00
C SER A 121 7.33 5.71 11.67
N LEU A 122 8.08 4.67 12.02
CA LEU A 122 7.65 3.29 11.84
C LEU A 122 6.39 2.96 12.66
N PHE A 123 6.22 3.58 13.83
CA PHE A 123 4.98 3.47 14.61
C PHE A 123 3.78 4.08 13.87
N PHE A 124 3.90 5.31 13.38
CA PHE A 124 2.84 5.95 12.58
C PHE A 124 2.55 5.18 11.29
N TYR A 125 3.57 4.64 10.63
CA TYR A 125 3.42 3.76 9.46
C TYR A 125 2.55 2.55 9.77
N MET A 126 2.86 1.82 10.84
CA MET A 126 2.08 0.65 11.26
C MET A 126 0.66 1.02 11.65
N LEU A 127 0.45 2.17 12.30
CA LEU A 127 -0.88 2.67 12.62
C LEU A 127 -1.69 2.97 11.35
N LEU A 128 -1.10 3.65 10.38
CA LEU A 128 -1.75 3.94 9.10
C LEU A 128 -2.08 2.65 8.34
N LEU A 129 -1.14 1.72 8.21
CA LEU A 129 -1.42 0.42 7.60
C LEU A 129 -2.52 -0.35 8.33
N PHE A 130 -2.56 -0.29 9.66
CA PHE A 130 -3.62 -0.95 10.42
C PHE A 130 -5.00 -0.32 10.16
N LEU A 131 -5.10 1.01 10.08
CA LEU A 131 -6.35 1.68 9.73
C LEU A 131 -6.79 1.36 8.29
N ILE A 132 -5.85 1.34 7.35
CA ILE A 132 -6.10 0.98 5.95
C ILE A 132 -6.60 -0.47 5.86
N PHE A 133 -5.95 -1.40 6.57
CA PHE A 133 -6.36 -2.80 6.65
C PHE A 133 -7.82 -2.92 7.09
N ILE A 134 -8.20 -2.23 8.17
CA ILE A 134 -9.58 -2.28 8.67
C ILE A 134 -10.57 -1.76 7.62
N ILE A 135 -10.26 -0.63 6.99
CA ILE A 135 -11.12 -0.03 5.96
C ILE A 135 -11.24 -0.97 4.75
N GLN A 136 -10.12 -1.46 4.21
CA GLN A 136 -10.11 -2.36 3.05
C GLN A 136 -10.82 -3.67 3.36
N PHE A 137 -10.62 -4.25 4.54
CA PHE A 137 -11.29 -5.48 4.94
C PHE A 137 -12.81 -5.32 4.98
N PHE A 138 -13.32 -4.26 5.62
CA PHE A 138 -14.76 -4.01 5.67
C PHE A 138 -15.35 -3.69 4.30
N ILE A 139 -14.67 -2.86 3.49
CA ILE A 139 -15.11 -2.55 2.12
C ILE A 139 -15.12 -3.82 1.27
N ALA A 140 -14.10 -4.66 1.37
CA ALA A 140 -14.00 -5.90 0.62
C ALA A 140 -15.12 -6.89 0.96
N VAL A 141 -15.41 -7.04 2.26
CA VAL A 141 -16.56 -7.83 2.74
C VAL A 141 -17.88 -7.24 2.25
N ALA A 142 -18.05 -5.91 2.29
CA ALA A 142 -19.25 -5.26 1.77
C ALA A 142 -19.43 -5.45 0.26
N CYS A 143 -18.33 -5.43 -0.52
CA CYS A 143 -18.37 -5.72 -1.96
C CYS A 143 -18.75 -7.17 -2.25
N LEU A 144 -18.27 -8.14 -1.45
CA LEU A 144 -18.63 -9.55 -1.59
C LEU A 144 -20.06 -9.86 -1.11
N ALA A 145 -20.55 -9.12 -0.11
CA ALA A 145 -21.87 -9.30 0.48
C ALA A 145 -22.93 -8.36 -0.11
N VAL A 146 -22.79 -7.97 -1.37
CA VAL A 146 -23.67 -6.98 -2.00
C VAL A 146 -25.10 -7.50 -2.19
N ASN A 147 -26.09 -6.64 -1.90
CA ASN A 147 -27.50 -6.92 -2.12
C ASN A 147 -27.97 -6.43 -3.51
N GLU A 148 -28.60 -7.34 -4.25
CA GLU A 148 -29.19 -7.12 -5.58
C GLU A 148 -30.13 -5.92 -5.68
N GLU A 149 -30.99 -5.68 -4.69
CA GLU A 149 -31.94 -4.58 -4.70
C GLU A 149 -31.24 -3.22 -4.54
N GLN A 150 -30.24 -3.16 -3.66
CA GLN A 150 -29.43 -1.95 -3.48
C GLN A 150 -28.67 -1.61 -4.75
N VAL A 151 -28.08 -2.61 -5.41
CA VAL A 151 -27.42 -2.45 -6.72
C VAL A 151 -28.41 -1.99 -7.77
N ARG A 152 -29.57 -2.64 -7.86
CA ARG A 152 -30.62 -2.27 -8.83
C ARG A 152 -31.05 -0.82 -8.68
N ASN A 153 -31.30 -0.38 -7.45
CA ASN A 153 -31.71 0.99 -7.16
C ASN A 153 -30.61 1.99 -7.51
N ALA A 154 -29.36 1.72 -7.14
CA ALA A 154 -28.22 2.58 -7.47
C ALA A 154 -28.01 2.69 -9.00
N VAL A 155 -28.03 1.57 -9.73
CA VAL A 155 -27.87 1.55 -11.18
C VAL A 155 -29.07 2.22 -11.87
N ARG A 156 -30.30 2.00 -11.38
CA ARG A 156 -31.49 2.68 -11.90
C ARG A 156 -31.39 4.19 -11.73
N MET A 157 -30.95 4.67 -10.55
CA MET A 157 -30.73 6.10 -10.32
C MET A 157 -29.67 6.66 -11.26
N GLY A 158 -28.58 5.93 -11.47
CA GLY A 158 -27.55 6.28 -12.45
C GLY A 158 -28.11 6.35 -13.87
N TRP A 159 -28.93 5.38 -14.28
CA TRP A 159 -29.59 5.34 -15.58
C TRP A 159 -30.48 6.57 -15.78
N MET A 160 -31.35 6.88 -14.82
CA MET A 160 -32.28 8.01 -14.93
C MET A 160 -31.58 9.37 -14.94
N ASN A 161 -30.39 9.48 -14.36
CA ASN A 161 -29.60 10.71 -14.31
C ASN A 161 -28.54 10.80 -15.43
N SER A 162 -28.46 9.81 -16.31
CA SER A 162 -27.49 9.76 -17.41
C SER A 162 -27.96 10.52 -18.64
N SER A 163 -27.02 11.07 -19.42
CA SER A 163 -27.32 11.69 -20.71
C SER A 163 -27.74 10.64 -21.75
N ASN A 164 -28.51 11.05 -22.77
CA ASN A 164 -28.90 10.17 -23.87
C ASN A 164 -27.69 9.51 -24.56
N ASP A 165 -26.58 10.23 -24.73
CA ASP A 165 -25.34 9.66 -25.30
C ASP A 165 -24.78 8.52 -24.45
N THR A 166 -24.79 8.70 -23.12
CA THR A 166 -24.31 7.68 -22.17
C THR A 166 -25.24 6.47 -22.19
N LEU A 167 -26.56 6.70 -22.24
CA LEU A 167 -27.56 5.64 -22.34
C LEU A 167 -27.41 4.88 -23.66
N CYS A 168 -27.21 5.58 -24.78
CA CYS A 168 -26.97 4.96 -26.09
C CYS A 168 -25.67 4.16 -26.12
N TYR A 169 -24.60 4.68 -25.51
CA TYR A 169 -23.35 3.92 -25.35
C TYR A 169 -23.56 2.65 -24.53
N ALA A 170 -24.30 2.73 -23.42
CA ALA A 170 -24.61 1.57 -22.58
C ALA A 170 -25.47 0.53 -23.32
N GLN A 171 -26.55 0.97 -23.99
CA GLN A 171 -27.42 0.09 -24.79
C GLN A 171 -26.63 -0.67 -25.87
N LYS A 172 -25.75 0.03 -26.59
CA LYS A 172 -24.85 -0.58 -27.58
C LYS A 172 -23.83 -1.53 -26.94
N LYS A 173 -23.22 -1.14 -25.81
CA LYS A 173 -22.18 -1.93 -25.13
C LYS A 173 -22.72 -3.23 -24.53
N PHE A 174 -23.94 -3.22 -24.01
CA PHE A 174 -24.59 -4.37 -23.39
C PHE A 174 -25.58 -5.07 -24.33
N GLU A 175 -25.67 -4.65 -25.59
CA GLU A 175 -26.56 -5.19 -26.62
C GLU A 175 -28.02 -5.33 -26.16
N CYS A 176 -28.51 -4.28 -25.52
CA CYS A 176 -29.80 -4.23 -24.84
C CYS A 176 -30.48 -2.90 -25.12
N CYS A 177 -31.75 -2.78 -24.74
CA CYS A 177 -32.46 -1.50 -24.74
C CYS A 177 -33.33 -1.38 -23.51
N ARG A 178 -33.63 -0.14 -23.08
CA ARG A 178 -34.33 0.25 -21.84
C ARG A 178 -33.70 -0.35 -20.57
N PHE A 179 -33.92 0.29 -19.42
CA PHE A 179 -33.39 -0.25 -18.16
C PHE A 179 -34.07 -1.58 -17.79
N ASP A 180 -35.40 -1.55 -17.70
CA ASP A 180 -36.29 -2.69 -17.47
C ASP A 180 -37.54 -2.59 -18.35
N LEU A 181 -38.45 -3.57 -18.25
CA LEU A 181 -39.62 -3.67 -19.13
C LEU A 181 -40.56 -2.45 -19.07
N GLU A 182 -40.61 -1.78 -17.92
CA GLU A 182 -41.47 -0.62 -17.64
C GLU A 182 -40.80 0.72 -17.98
N GLY A 183 -39.50 0.72 -18.28
CA GLY A 183 -38.73 1.93 -18.56
C GLY A 183 -38.94 2.47 -19.98
N PRO A 184 -38.73 3.78 -20.18
CA PRO A 184 -38.76 4.39 -21.51
C PRO A 184 -37.59 3.85 -22.37
N VAL A 185 -37.83 3.72 -23.68
CA VAL A 185 -36.79 3.42 -24.66
C VAL A 185 -36.18 4.73 -25.12
N VAL A 186 -34.85 4.86 -24.99
CA VAL A 186 -34.10 5.97 -25.58
C VAL A 186 -33.68 5.57 -26.98
N SER A 187 -34.13 6.35 -27.97
CA SER A 187 -33.77 6.16 -29.38
C SER A 187 -32.33 6.60 -29.64
N CYS A 188 -31.56 5.75 -30.32
CA CYS A 188 -30.16 5.99 -30.63
C CYS A 188 -29.93 5.86 -32.14
N ASP A 189 -29.28 6.84 -32.77
CA ASP A 189 -29.08 6.84 -34.22
C ASP A 189 -28.28 5.64 -34.74
N SER A 190 -27.38 5.11 -33.90
CA SER A 190 -26.47 4.00 -34.27
C SER A 190 -26.86 2.63 -33.71
N TRP A 191 -28.00 2.52 -32.98
CA TRP A 191 -28.40 1.28 -32.32
C TRP A 191 -29.92 1.07 -32.39
N ASN A 192 -30.35 -0.02 -33.03
CA ASN A 192 -31.76 -0.33 -33.20
C ASN A 192 -32.29 -1.17 -32.04
N CYS A 193 -33.32 -0.67 -31.36
CA CYS A 193 -33.95 -1.33 -30.21
C CYS A 193 -35.03 -2.37 -30.55
N THR A 194 -35.10 -2.85 -31.78
CA THR A 194 -36.11 -3.83 -32.19
C THR A 194 -35.85 -5.19 -31.53
N ASN A 195 -36.81 -5.68 -30.74
CA ASN A 195 -36.79 -7.01 -30.09
C ASN A 195 -35.58 -7.30 -29.18
N LEU A 196 -34.93 -6.28 -28.61
CA LEU A 196 -33.81 -6.46 -27.69
C LEU A 196 -34.27 -6.61 -26.23
N PRO A 197 -33.51 -7.36 -25.40
CA PRO A 197 -33.81 -7.53 -23.99
C PRO A 197 -33.54 -6.23 -23.21
N PRO A 198 -34.13 -6.09 -22.00
CA PRO A 198 -33.78 -5.04 -21.06
C PRO A 198 -32.30 -5.07 -20.66
N CYS A 199 -31.73 -3.92 -20.32
CA CYS A 199 -30.32 -3.80 -19.94
C CYS A 199 -30.01 -4.32 -18.53
N TRP A 200 -30.97 -4.29 -17.61
CA TRP A 200 -30.74 -4.66 -16.22
C TRP A 200 -30.08 -6.04 -16.02
N PRO A 201 -30.54 -7.15 -16.64
CA PRO A 201 -29.91 -8.45 -16.45
C PRO A 201 -28.42 -8.49 -16.82
N ALA A 202 -28.03 -7.80 -17.91
CA ALA A 202 -26.64 -7.73 -18.37
C ALA A 202 -25.80 -6.82 -17.45
N MET A 203 -26.33 -5.64 -17.11
CA MET A 203 -25.66 -4.69 -16.21
C MET A 203 -25.45 -5.28 -14.82
N ARG A 204 -26.47 -5.95 -14.26
CA ARG A 204 -26.38 -6.66 -12.98
C ARG A 204 -25.22 -7.63 -12.96
N LYS A 205 -25.13 -8.52 -13.95
CA LYS A 205 -24.06 -9.52 -14.04
C LYS A 205 -22.67 -8.86 -14.12
N ALA A 206 -22.57 -7.73 -14.82
CA ALA A 206 -21.32 -6.97 -14.92
C ALA A 206 -20.94 -6.31 -13.57
N VAL A 207 -21.91 -5.73 -12.86
CA VAL A 207 -21.69 -5.11 -11.55
C VAL A 207 -21.35 -6.16 -10.50
N GLU A 208 -22.12 -7.24 -10.39
CA GLU A 208 -21.89 -8.33 -9.44
C GLU A 208 -20.51 -8.95 -9.62
N SER A 209 -20.13 -9.27 -10.86
CA SER A 209 -18.79 -9.80 -11.18
C SER A 209 -17.67 -8.83 -10.79
N SER A 210 -17.87 -7.53 -11.07
CA SER A 210 -16.90 -6.49 -10.70
C SER A 210 -16.78 -6.33 -9.19
N MET A 211 -17.88 -6.41 -8.45
CA MET A 211 -17.90 -6.30 -6.98
C MET A 211 -17.31 -7.52 -6.29
N GLN A 212 -17.57 -8.73 -6.81
CA GLN A 212 -16.92 -9.95 -6.31
C GLN A 212 -15.42 -9.91 -6.56
N SER A 213 -15.01 -9.47 -7.75
CA SER A 213 -13.59 -9.29 -8.10
C SER A 213 -12.91 -8.25 -7.20
N SER A 214 -13.51 -7.05 -7.05
CA SER A 214 -12.94 -6.00 -6.21
C SER A 214 -12.86 -6.40 -4.74
N GLY A 215 -13.88 -7.09 -4.23
CA GLY A 215 -13.88 -7.62 -2.87
C GLY A 215 -12.81 -8.69 -2.67
N GLY A 216 -12.65 -9.63 -3.61
CA GLY A 216 -11.56 -10.61 -3.58
C GLY A 216 -10.17 -9.96 -3.58
N VAL A 217 -9.95 -8.99 -4.47
CA VAL A 217 -8.70 -8.22 -4.56
C VAL A 217 -8.44 -7.44 -3.26
N GLY A 218 -9.47 -6.79 -2.71
CA GLY A 218 -9.37 -6.05 -1.45
C GLY A 218 -9.00 -6.95 -0.26
N LEU A 219 -9.56 -8.17 -0.19
CA LEU A 219 -9.17 -9.15 0.83
C LEU A 219 -7.72 -9.60 0.67
N LEU A 220 -7.28 -9.89 -0.56
CA LEU A 220 -5.88 -10.25 -0.82
C LEU A 220 -4.92 -9.15 -0.33
N PHE A 221 -5.18 -7.89 -0.68
CA PHE A 221 -4.35 -6.78 -0.21
C PHE A 221 -4.41 -6.62 1.30
N SER A 222 -5.58 -6.74 1.92
CA SER A 222 -5.75 -6.69 3.38
C SER A 222 -4.88 -7.74 4.10
N PHE A 223 -4.82 -8.97 3.58
CA PHE A 223 -3.92 -10.01 4.14
C PHE A 223 -2.44 -9.67 3.94
N THR A 224 -2.06 -9.13 2.78
CA THR A 224 -0.67 -8.69 2.56
C THR A 224 -0.28 -7.53 3.48
N GLU A 225 -1.21 -6.63 3.81
CA GLU A 225 -1.00 -5.54 4.75
C GLU A 225 -0.79 -6.05 6.18
N ILE A 226 -1.56 -7.06 6.64
CA ILE A 226 -1.29 -7.72 7.93
C ILE A 226 0.14 -8.27 7.97
N CYS A 227 0.59 -8.94 6.91
CA CYS A 227 1.97 -9.42 6.81
C CYS A 227 2.97 -8.25 6.87
N GLY A 228 2.69 -7.15 6.17
CA GLY A 228 3.47 -5.92 6.21
C GLY A 228 3.58 -5.32 7.61
N ILE A 229 2.47 -5.23 8.35
CA ILE A 229 2.42 -4.78 9.75
C ILE A 229 3.23 -5.72 10.63
N TRP A 230 3.09 -7.04 10.47
CA TRP A 230 3.86 -8.02 11.23
C TRP A 230 5.37 -7.88 10.99
N PHE A 231 5.78 -7.73 9.72
CA PHE A 231 7.18 -7.48 9.38
C PHE A 231 7.67 -6.16 9.97
N ALA A 232 6.86 -5.10 9.96
CA ALA A 232 7.20 -3.81 10.53
C ALA A 232 7.32 -3.85 12.06
N LEU A 233 6.44 -4.57 12.76
CA LEU A 233 6.52 -4.81 14.20
C LEU A 233 7.81 -5.55 14.56
N ARG A 234 8.12 -6.61 13.82
CA ARG A 234 9.35 -7.38 14.00
C ARG A 234 10.59 -6.57 13.64
N TYR A 235 10.52 -5.70 12.63
CA TYR A 235 11.60 -4.78 12.25
C TYR A 235 11.86 -3.75 13.36
N ARG A 236 10.79 -3.13 13.89
CA ARG A 236 10.87 -2.20 15.03
C ARG A 236 11.49 -2.82 16.28
N ASN A 237 11.14 -4.07 16.56
CA ASN A 237 11.61 -4.79 17.75
C ASN A 237 13.06 -5.30 17.60
N MET A 238 13.71 -5.14 16.44
CA MET A 238 15.16 -5.31 16.38
C MET A 238 15.80 -4.15 17.13
N ALA A 239 16.53 -4.44 18.22
CA ALA A 239 17.13 -3.43 19.10
C ALA A 239 17.78 -2.29 18.29
N ASN A 240 17.54 -1.04 18.66
CA ASN A 240 18.22 0.08 18.00
C ASN A 240 19.68 0.09 18.51
N PRO A 241 20.69 -0.24 17.69
CA PRO A 241 22.04 -0.32 18.18
C PRO A 241 22.54 1.06 18.64
N THR A 242 22.09 2.16 18.03
CA THR A 242 22.48 3.54 18.44
C THR A 242 22.09 3.91 19.87
N ARG A 243 21.25 3.11 20.55
CA ARG A 243 21.00 3.27 21.98
C ARG A 243 22.20 2.69 22.74
N ASN A 244 23.13 3.57 23.09
CA ASN A 244 24.27 3.26 23.95
C ASN A 244 23.77 2.48 25.20
N PRO A 245 24.23 1.24 25.44
CA PRO A 245 23.89 0.50 26.64
C PRO A 245 24.40 1.18 27.93
N HIS A 246 25.31 2.16 27.83
CA HIS A 246 25.81 2.91 29.00
C HIS A 246 24.88 4.01 29.51
N ASN A 247 23.74 4.31 28.86
CA ASN A 247 22.77 5.29 29.38
C ASN A 247 21.81 4.70 30.45
N TYR A 248 22.18 3.59 31.10
CA TYR A 248 21.47 3.06 32.27
C TYR A 248 22.16 3.39 33.60
N PHE A 249 23.25 4.15 33.57
CA PHE A 249 23.98 4.61 34.76
C PHE A 249 24.18 6.12 34.72
#